data_AF-A0AAE4KNL1-F1
#
_entry.id   AF-A0AAE4KNL1-F1
#
_cell.length_a   1.000
_cell.length_b   1.000
_cell.length_c   1.000
_cell.angle_alpha   90.00
_cell.angle_beta   90.00
_cell.angle_gamma   90.00
#
_symmetry.space_group_name_H-M   'P 1'
#
loop_
_entity.id
_entity.type
_entity.pdbx_description
1 polymer ?
#
loop_
_entity_poly.entity_id
_entity_poly.type
_entity_poly.pdbx_seq_one_letter_code
_entity_poly.pdbx_strand_id
1 'polypeptide(L)'
;MDESNINWILAIACLLAGIGLGALGYHLLNSGADGMQRLRQRLAERDRELSALRDGMDEHFDEVGRLTETLRQNGEALAARLATDADTLGARSRPARGLTMGEAATAADEGSDNSPPAPRDYADGSGGTLSEDFGLKEADSQDGEKLDAPRY
;
A
#
# COMPACT_ATOMS: atom_id res chain seq x y z
N MET A 1 43.61 85.00 3.05
CA MET A 1 42.71 85.13 4.22
C MET A 1 41.73 83.96 4.15
N ASP A 2 42.22 82.71 4.26
CA ASP A 2 41.44 81.55 3.75
C ASP A 2 41.57 80.27 4.60
N GLU A 3 42.56 80.17 5.50
CA GLU A 3 42.79 78.94 6.29
C GLU A 3 41.67 78.62 7.29
N SER A 4 41.07 79.64 7.92
CA SER A 4 39.98 79.45 8.89
C SER A 4 38.69 78.96 8.22
N ASN A 5 38.41 79.41 6.99
CA ASN A 5 37.23 78.99 6.25
C ASN A 5 37.38 77.54 5.79
N ILE A 6 38.58 77.17 5.32
CA ILE A 6 38.90 75.79 4.93
C ILE A 6 38.76 74.83 6.10
N ASN A 7 39.26 75.18 7.29
CA ASN A 7 39.19 74.29 8.45
C ASN A 7 37.75 74.02 8.92
N TRP A 8 36.89 75.04 8.93
CA TRP A 8 35.48 74.88 9.32
C TRP A 8 34.66 74.14 8.26
N ILE A 9 34.93 74.39 6.97
CA ILE A 9 34.32 73.62 5.86
C ILE A 9 34.72 72.14 5.95
N LEU A 10 35.99 71.84 6.26
CA LEU A 10 36.47 70.47 6.40
C LEU A 10 35.83 69.78 7.62
N ALA A 11 35.64 70.50 8.72
CA ALA A 11 34.91 70.00 9.89
C ALA A 11 33.44 69.65 9.56
N ILE A 12 32.73 70.51 8.80
CA ILE A 12 31.35 70.24 8.37
C ILE A 12 31.30 69.08 7.38
N ALA A 13 32.23 69.04 6.41
CA ALA A 13 32.29 67.98 5.41
C ALA A 13 32.54 66.61 6.06
N CYS A 14 33.44 66.53 7.04
CA CYS A 14 33.71 65.31 7.79
C CYS A 14 32.51 64.89 8.64
N LEU A 15 31.82 65.85 9.29
CA LEU A 15 30.61 65.57 10.06
C LEU A 15 29.48 65.03 9.16
N LEU A 16 29.25 65.63 8.00
CA LEU A 16 28.25 65.15 7.04
C LEU A 16 28.63 63.78 6.46
N ALA A 17 29.91 63.57 6.13
CA ALA A 17 30.38 62.27 5.67
C ALA A 17 30.21 61.19 6.75
N GLY A 18 30.50 61.52 8.01
CA GLY A 18 30.32 60.62 9.15
C GLY A 18 28.85 60.28 9.42
N ILE A 19 27.95 61.26 9.36
CA ILE A 19 26.51 61.03 9.50
C ILE A 19 25.99 60.18 8.33
N GLY A 20 26.43 60.46 7.10
CA GLY A 20 26.07 59.68 5.92
C GLY A 20 26.50 58.21 6.05
N LEU A 21 27.76 57.97 6.44
CA LEU A 21 28.26 56.61 6.67
C LEU A 21 27.55 55.92 7.85
N GLY A 22 27.29 56.65 8.93
CA GLY A 22 26.62 56.12 10.11
C GLY A 22 25.17 55.72 9.83
N ALA A 23 24.42 56.58 9.14
CA ALA A 23 23.04 56.31 8.73
C ALA A 23 22.97 55.15 7.75
N LEU A 24 23.90 55.09 6.79
CA LEU A 24 23.97 53.99 5.83
C LEU A 24 24.30 52.67 6.55
N GLY A 25 25.29 52.66 7.44
CA GLY A 25 25.63 51.49 8.25
C GLY A 25 24.47 51.01 9.13
N TYR A 26 23.76 51.93 9.79
CA TYR A 26 22.56 51.61 10.56
C TYR A 26 21.45 51.04 9.67
N HIS A 27 21.22 51.62 8.50
CA HIS A 27 20.17 51.16 7.58
C HIS A 27 20.44 49.74 7.07
N LEU A 28 21.69 49.42 6.68
CA LEU A 28 22.04 48.05 6.27
C LEU A 28 21.90 47.05 7.41
N LEU A 29 22.35 47.40 8.63
CA LEU A 29 22.29 46.48 9.77
C LEU A 29 20.85 46.28 10.26
N ASN A 30 20.04 47.34 10.29
CA ASN A 30 18.62 47.28 10.61
C ASN A 30 17.86 46.45 9.56
N SER A 31 18.19 46.59 8.28
CA SER A 31 17.61 45.77 7.20
C SER A 31 17.99 44.29 7.32
N GLY A 32 19.21 43.98 7.77
CA GLY A 32 19.67 42.61 8.03
C GLY A 32 19.03 41.96 9.26
N ALA A 33 18.71 42.75 10.29
CA ALA A 33 18.09 42.26 11.52
C ALA A 33 16.69 41.66 11.28
N ASP A 34 15.88 42.30 10.42
CA ASP A 34 14.57 41.78 10.02
C ASP A 34 14.68 40.44 9.28
N GLY A 35 15.72 40.28 8.45
CA GLY A 35 16.02 39.03 7.76
C GLY A 35 16.36 37.90 8.74
N MET A 36 17.19 38.19 9.75
CA MET A 36 17.59 37.22 10.79
C MET A 36 16.39 36.76 11.63
N GLN A 37 15.47 37.65 11.97
CA GLN A 37 14.25 37.30 12.68
C GLN A 37 13.35 36.38 11.85
N ARG A 38 13.17 36.69 10.56
CA ARG A 38 12.40 35.84 9.63
C ARG A 38 13.04 34.46 9.43
N LEU A 39 14.38 34.39 9.38
CA LEU A 39 15.13 33.13 9.32
C LEU A 39 14.89 32.26 10.57
N ARG A 40 14.95 32.87 11.77
CA ARG A 40 14.62 32.17 13.02
C ARG A 40 13.18 31.70 13.07
N GLN A 41 12.25 32.52 12.58
CA GLN A 41 10.84 32.15 12.52
C GLN A 41 10.61 30.97 11.58
N ARG A 42 11.25 30.97 10.40
CA ARG A 42 11.21 29.85 9.45
C ARG A 42 11.83 28.57 10.03
N LEU A 43 12.93 28.68 10.78
CA LEU A 43 13.51 27.51 11.48
C LEU A 43 12.52 26.95 12.51
N ALA A 44 11.92 27.80 13.34
CA ALA A 44 10.93 27.36 14.32
C ALA A 44 9.68 26.74 13.68
N GLU A 45 9.25 27.22 12.51
CA GLU A 45 8.17 26.61 11.73
C GLU A 45 8.57 25.24 11.16
N ARG A 46 9.78 25.13 10.58
CA ARG A 46 10.30 23.85 10.06
C ARG A 46 10.52 22.81 11.14
N ASP A 47 11.04 23.22 12.30
CA ASP A 47 11.22 22.31 13.44
C ASP A 47 9.89 21.76 13.95
N ARG A 48 8.83 22.58 13.94
CA ARG A 48 7.48 22.12 14.27
C ARG A 48 6.94 21.14 13.23
N GLU A 49 7.14 21.41 11.94
CA GLU A 49 6.73 20.49 10.87
C GLU A 49 7.48 19.15 10.96
N LEU A 50 8.78 19.17 11.24
CA LEU A 50 9.57 17.95 11.44
C LEU A 50 9.10 17.16 12.67
N SER A 51 8.79 17.85 13.78
CA SER A 51 8.22 17.20 14.96
C SER A 51 6.89 16.53 14.63
N ALA A 52 5.98 17.24 13.95
CA ALA A 52 4.68 16.69 13.59
C ALA A 52 4.80 15.48 12.65
N LEU A 53 5.71 15.52 11.68
CA LEU A 53 5.97 14.39 10.79
C LEU A 53 6.54 13.20 11.55
N ARG A 54 7.49 13.44 12.47
CA ARG A 54 8.07 12.40 13.32
C ARG A 54 7.00 11.74 14.19
N ASP A 55 6.17 12.54 14.85
CA ASP A 55 5.11 12.03 15.71
C ASP A 55 4.06 11.22 14.91
N GLY A 56 3.76 11.64 13.66
CA GLY A 56 2.90 10.86 12.76
C GLY A 56 3.53 9.54 12.29
N MET A 57 4.85 9.49 12.09
CA MET A 57 5.57 8.25 11.78
C MET A 57 5.59 7.28 12.96
N ASP A 58 5.78 7.78 14.19
CA ASP A 58 5.75 6.96 15.41
C ASP A 58 4.39 6.26 15.55
N GLU A 59 3.27 6.95 15.29
CA GLU A 59 1.92 6.33 15.28
C GLU A 59 1.78 5.23 14.20
N HIS A 60 2.29 5.47 12.99
CA HIS A 60 2.27 4.46 11.93
C HIS A 60 3.14 3.24 12.28
N PHE A 61 4.28 3.42 12.95
CA PHE A 61 5.10 2.30 13.40
C PHE A 61 4.42 1.50 14.52
N ASP A 62 3.70 2.16 15.43
CA ASP A 62 2.90 1.48 16.45
C ASP A 62 1.74 0.69 15.82
N GLU A 63 1.06 1.26 14.83
CA GLU A 63 0.01 0.57 14.07
C GLU A 63 0.57 -0.64 13.31
N VAL A 64 1.69 -0.49 12.62
CA VAL A 64 2.36 -1.59 11.91
C VAL A 64 2.86 -2.65 12.89
N GLY A 65 3.34 -2.27 14.06
CA GLY A 65 3.73 -3.19 15.14
C GLY A 65 2.54 -4.03 15.59
N ARG A 66 1.38 -3.40 15.80
CA ARG A 66 0.13 -4.10 16.12
C ARG A 66 -0.31 -5.05 15.00
N LEU A 67 -0.30 -4.60 13.74
CA LEU A 67 -0.66 -5.42 12.60
C LEU A 67 0.26 -6.64 12.47
N THR A 68 1.57 -6.44 12.65
CA THR A 68 2.57 -7.51 12.59
C THR A 68 2.35 -8.53 13.70
N GLU A 69 2.04 -8.08 14.92
CA GLU A 69 1.72 -8.97 16.04
C GLU A 69 0.46 -9.80 15.75
N THR A 70 -0.61 -9.18 15.21
CA THR A 70 -1.82 -9.92 14.82
C THR A 70 -1.54 -10.93 13.69
N LEU A 71 -0.70 -10.59 12.71
CA LEU A 71 -0.30 -11.49 11.65
C LEU A 71 0.48 -12.68 12.20
N ARG A 72 1.38 -12.45 13.15
CA ARG A 72 2.13 -13.50 13.83
C ARG A 72 1.20 -14.44 14.59
N GLN A 73 0.28 -13.89 15.39
CA GLN A 73 -0.72 -14.69 16.13
C GLN A 73 -1.60 -15.51 15.20
N ASN A 74 -2.06 -14.92 14.09
CA ASN A 74 -2.84 -15.63 13.07
C ASN A 74 -2.02 -16.74 12.39
N GLY A 75 -0.73 -16.50 12.13
CA GLY A 75 0.19 -17.50 11.59
C GLY A 75 0.40 -18.68 12.54
N GLU A 76 0.61 -18.42 13.82
CA GLU A 76 0.71 -19.46 14.86
C GLU A 76 -0.61 -20.25 15.00
N ALA A 77 -1.76 -19.57 14.99
CA ALA A 77 -3.07 -20.20 15.05
C ALA A 77 -3.35 -21.09 13.82
N LEU A 78 -2.99 -20.62 12.61
CA LEU A 78 -3.07 -21.41 11.39
C LEU A 78 -2.17 -22.63 11.46
N ALA A 79 -0.91 -22.47 11.90
CA ALA A 79 0.00 -23.59 12.05
C ALA A 79 -0.53 -24.65 13.04
N ALA A 80 -1.10 -24.22 14.16
CA ALA A 80 -1.75 -25.11 15.13
C ALA A 80 -2.97 -25.83 14.53
N ARG A 81 -3.78 -25.12 13.73
CA ARG A 81 -4.95 -25.71 13.05
C ARG A 81 -4.54 -26.72 11.98
N LEU A 82 -3.53 -26.40 11.17
CA LEU A 82 -2.94 -27.29 10.18
C LEU A 82 -2.39 -28.56 10.83
N ALA A 83 -1.68 -28.44 11.96
CA ALA A 83 -1.19 -29.60 12.71
C ALA A 83 -2.34 -30.48 13.23
N THR A 84 -3.40 -29.85 13.76
CA THR A 84 -4.60 -30.56 14.23
C THR A 84 -5.31 -31.27 13.08
N ASP A 85 -5.58 -30.56 11.98
CA ASP A 85 -6.26 -31.11 10.81
C ASP A 85 -5.43 -32.23 10.17
N ALA A 86 -4.10 -32.10 10.09
CA ALA A 86 -3.20 -33.15 9.63
C ALA A 86 -3.25 -34.40 10.53
N ASP A 87 -3.35 -34.25 11.84
CA ASP A 87 -3.52 -35.39 12.76
C ASP A 87 -4.90 -36.06 12.58
N THR A 88 -5.97 -35.27 12.41
CA THR A 88 -7.31 -35.83 12.17
C THR A 88 -7.43 -36.55 10.82
N LEU A 89 -6.82 -36.01 9.77
CA LEU A 89 -6.79 -36.59 8.43
C LEU A 89 -5.80 -37.75 8.36
N GLY A 90 -4.70 -37.71 9.10
CA GLY A 90 -3.76 -38.81 9.31
C GLY A 90 -4.42 -40.00 10.02
N ALA A 91 -5.27 -39.74 11.01
CA ALA A 91 -6.08 -40.74 11.68
C ALA A 91 -7.18 -41.31 10.77
N ARG A 92 -7.76 -40.48 9.88
CA ARG A 92 -8.77 -40.90 8.89
C ARG A 92 -8.18 -41.64 7.68
N SER A 93 -6.92 -41.35 7.33
CA SER A 93 -6.14 -42.05 6.31
C SER A 93 -5.42 -43.28 6.87
N ARG A 94 -6.11 -44.04 7.74
CA ARG A 94 -5.77 -45.46 7.88
C ARG A 94 -6.01 -46.08 6.49
N PRO A 95 -5.03 -46.78 5.90
CA PRO A 95 -5.09 -47.15 4.49
C PRO A 95 -6.38 -47.92 4.22
N ALA A 96 -7.09 -47.53 3.17
CA ALA A 96 -8.15 -48.32 2.57
C ALA A 96 -7.57 -49.71 2.27
N ARG A 97 -7.71 -50.61 3.24
CA ARG A 97 -7.31 -52.00 3.13
C ARG A 97 -8.28 -52.63 2.14
N GLY A 98 -7.85 -52.69 0.89
CA GLY A 98 -8.52 -53.46 -0.16
C GLY A 98 -9.42 -52.64 -1.07
N LEU A 99 -8.85 -51.76 -1.90
CA LEU A 99 -9.37 -51.57 -3.24
C LEU A 99 -8.55 -52.45 -4.17
N THR A 100 -8.85 -53.75 -4.14
CA THR A 100 -8.41 -54.69 -5.17
C THR A 100 -8.98 -54.21 -6.49
N MET A 101 -8.10 -53.82 -7.42
CA MET A 101 -8.45 -53.54 -8.81
C MET A 101 -9.06 -54.81 -9.40
N GLY A 102 -10.39 -54.87 -9.40
CA GLY A 102 -11.14 -55.91 -10.09
C GLY A 102 -11.01 -55.67 -11.59
N GLU A 103 -10.31 -56.58 -12.25
CA GLU A 103 -10.32 -56.74 -13.70
C GLU A 103 -11.77 -56.90 -14.16
N ALA A 104 -12.35 -55.82 -14.69
CA ALA A 104 -13.68 -55.83 -15.28
C ALA A 104 -13.55 -56.08 -16.78
N ALA A 105 -13.86 -57.33 -17.11
CA ALA A 105 -14.09 -57.96 -18.40
C ALA A 105 -14.29 -57.05 -19.63
N THR A 106 -13.54 -57.42 -20.67
CA THR A 106 -13.82 -57.19 -22.08
C THR A 106 -15.26 -57.57 -22.47
N ALA A 107 -16.00 -56.62 -23.02
CA ALA A 107 -17.11 -56.90 -23.92
C ALA A 107 -17.13 -55.82 -25.02
N ALA A 108 -16.80 -56.24 -26.24
CA ALA A 108 -17.01 -55.45 -27.45
C ALA A 108 -18.47 -55.63 -27.89
N ASP A 109 -19.19 -54.54 -28.09
CA ASP A 109 -20.30 -54.44 -29.03
C ASP A 109 -20.42 -52.98 -29.51
N GLU A 110 -20.62 -52.81 -30.80
CA GLU A 110 -20.72 -51.51 -31.45
C GLU A 110 -22.11 -50.90 -31.23
N GLY A 111 -22.15 -49.65 -30.76
CA GLY A 111 -23.37 -48.85 -30.69
C GLY A 111 -23.73 -48.42 -29.27
N SER A 112 -23.50 -47.13 -28.98
CA SER A 112 -23.61 -46.47 -27.68
C SER A 112 -22.32 -46.58 -26.86
N ASP A 113 -21.49 -45.55 -27.03
CA ASP A 113 -20.17 -45.33 -26.46
C ASP A 113 -20.26 -45.24 -24.92
N ASN A 114 -20.20 -46.39 -24.25
CA ASN A 114 -20.36 -46.54 -22.80
C ASN A 114 -19.00 -46.71 -22.11
N SER A 115 -18.03 -45.88 -22.51
CA SER A 115 -16.81 -45.63 -21.75
C SER A 115 -17.15 -44.61 -20.65
N PRO A 116 -16.68 -44.76 -19.40
CA PRO A 116 -16.82 -43.70 -18.42
C PRO A 116 -16.23 -42.42 -19.03
N PRO A 117 -16.98 -41.30 -19.05
CA PRO A 117 -16.51 -40.09 -19.70
C PRO A 117 -15.16 -39.71 -19.10
N ALA A 118 -14.23 -39.29 -19.96
CA ALA A 118 -12.95 -38.77 -19.52
C ALA A 118 -13.17 -37.73 -18.41
N PRO A 119 -12.31 -37.68 -17.37
CA PRO A 119 -12.45 -36.72 -16.29
C PRO A 119 -12.63 -35.33 -16.87
N ARG A 120 -13.73 -34.68 -16.50
CA ARG A 120 -14.10 -33.38 -17.05
C ARG A 120 -13.06 -32.35 -16.60
N ASP A 121 -12.40 -31.71 -17.56
CA ASP A 121 -11.47 -30.62 -17.29
C ASP A 121 -12.27 -29.35 -17.02
N TYR A 122 -12.35 -28.94 -15.74
CA TYR A 122 -13.07 -27.73 -15.33
C TYR A 122 -12.25 -26.45 -15.53
N ALA A 123 -11.03 -26.54 -16.08
CA ALA A 123 -10.17 -25.40 -16.38
C ALA A 123 -10.21 -24.98 -17.86
N ASP A 124 -11.00 -25.65 -18.70
CA ASP A 124 -11.14 -25.34 -20.13
C ASP A 124 -11.90 -24.03 -20.43
N GLY A 125 -12.34 -23.31 -19.39
CA GLY A 125 -13.08 -22.06 -19.53
C GLY A 125 -14.50 -22.26 -20.07
N SER A 126 -15.00 -23.51 -20.18
CA SER A 126 -16.37 -23.82 -20.60
C SER A 126 -17.39 -23.49 -19.50
N GLY A 127 -17.63 -22.20 -19.28
CA GLY A 127 -18.83 -21.70 -18.60
C GLY A 127 -19.06 -22.23 -17.17
N GLY A 128 -18.01 -22.28 -16.35
CA GLY A 128 -18.13 -22.54 -14.92
C GLY A 128 -18.65 -21.34 -14.14
N THR A 129 -18.95 -21.49 -12.85
CA THR A 129 -19.40 -20.40 -11.95
C THR A 129 -18.38 -19.27 -11.76
N LEU A 130 -17.18 -19.41 -12.33
CA LEU A 130 -16.10 -18.43 -12.33
C LEU A 130 -15.93 -17.74 -13.69
N SER A 131 -16.70 -18.11 -14.72
CA SER A 131 -16.66 -17.38 -15.99
C SER A 131 -17.39 -16.05 -15.83
N GLU A 132 -16.82 -14.98 -16.37
CA GLU A 132 -17.36 -13.61 -16.29
C GLU A 132 -18.77 -13.48 -16.90
N ASP A 133 -19.15 -14.41 -17.78
CA ASP A 133 -20.45 -14.47 -18.46
C ASP A 133 -21.53 -15.22 -17.65
N PHE A 134 -21.17 -15.78 -16.48
CA PHE A 134 -22.09 -16.57 -15.66
C PHE A 134 -23.15 -15.65 -15.02
N GLY A 135 -24.35 -15.65 -15.60
CA GLY A 135 -25.48 -14.85 -15.15
C GLY A 135 -25.70 -13.53 -15.90
N LEU A 136 -24.95 -13.26 -16.97
CA LEU A 136 -25.03 -12.00 -17.74
C LEU A 136 -25.69 -12.13 -19.12
N LYS A 137 -26.35 -13.25 -19.43
CA LYS A 137 -27.02 -13.43 -20.74
C LYS A 137 -28.20 -12.45 -20.88
N GLU A 138 -27.98 -11.39 -21.65
CA GLU A 138 -28.98 -10.41 -22.04
C GLU A 138 -30.13 -11.09 -22.80
N ALA A 139 -31.36 -10.68 -22.47
CA ALA A 139 -32.61 -11.31 -22.88
C ALA A 139 -32.99 -11.08 -24.36
N ASP A 140 -32.06 -11.25 -25.29
CA ASP A 140 -32.38 -11.22 -26.72
C ASP A 140 -31.49 -12.15 -27.55
N SER A 141 -31.68 -13.45 -27.34
CA SER A 141 -31.41 -14.53 -28.30
C SER A 141 -32.09 -15.79 -27.77
N GLN A 142 -33.35 -15.98 -28.15
CA GLN A 142 -33.98 -17.30 -28.11
C GLN A 142 -33.20 -18.22 -29.06
N ASP A 143 -32.51 -19.22 -28.53
CA ASP A 143 -32.50 -20.58 -29.09
C ASP A 143 -31.90 -21.59 -28.11
N GLY A 144 -32.77 -22.52 -27.68
CA GLY A 144 -32.49 -23.95 -27.48
C GLY A 144 -31.55 -24.41 -26.37
N GLU A 145 -32.07 -24.61 -25.16
CA GLU A 145 -32.13 -25.96 -24.54
C GLU A 145 -32.90 -25.90 -23.22
N LYS A 146 -33.92 -26.77 -23.08
CA LYS A 146 -34.66 -26.96 -21.84
C LYS A 146 -33.76 -27.67 -20.83
N LEU A 147 -33.27 -26.94 -19.82
CA LEU A 147 -32.67 -27.56 -18.65
C LEU A 147 -33.79 -27.86 -17.64
N ASP A 148 -34.11 -29.15 -17.53
CA ASP A 148 -35.10 -29.70 -16.61
C ASP A 148 -34.62 -29.52 -15.15
N ALA A 149 -35.52 -29.10 -14.25
CA ALA A 149 -35.19 -28.81 -12.87
C ALA A 149 -35.02 -30.10 -12.05
N PRO A 150 -34.03 -30.19 -11.13
CA PRO A 150 -33.82 -31.38 -10.32
C PRO A 150 -35.00 -31.59 -9.35
N ARG A 151 -35.62 -32.77 -9.42
CA ARG A 151 -36.53 -33.27 -8.39
C ARG A 151 -35.71 -33.64 -7.16
N TYR A 152 -36.07 -33.02 -6.03
CA TYR A 152 -35.58 -33.37 -4.69
C TYR A 152 -35.88 -34.83 -4.33
#